data_AF-A0A7J4FRW0-F1
#
_entry.id   AF-A0A7J4FRW0-F1
#
_cell.length_a   1.000
_cell.length_b   1.000
_cell.length_c   1.000
_cell.angle_alpha   90.00
_cell.angle_beta   90.00
_cell.angle_gamma   90.00
#
_symmetry.space_group_name_H-M   'P 1'
#
loop_
_entity.id
_entity.type
_entity.pdbx_description
1 polymer ?
#
loop_
_entity_poly.entity_id
_entity_poly.type
_entity_poly.pdbx_seq_one_letter_code
_entity_poly.pdbx_strand_id
1 'polypeptide(L)'
;MSEIRIDQFLAAPECEIMIVRYHDIFQTEAALKHGKFSKEYQDLSAVIMLDPADLKKIDASDGDPVKISNEYGTVVVAAKKSDGEDDTRASEGHSGVGYMPASVWSNILGSAPVSAKMSRSQQKISTIRELIRV
;
A
#
# COMPACT_ATOMS: atom_id res chain seq x y z
N MET A 1 24.11 -30.07 -8.09
CA MET A 1 22.67 -30.27 -7.84
C MET A 1 22.21 -29.15 -6.92
N SER A 2 21.42 -28.20 -7.41
CA SER A 2 20.83 -27.15 -6.58
C SER A 2 19.72 -27.77 -5.72
N GLU A 3 19.87 -27.76 -4.41
CA GLU A 3 18.77 -28.08 -3.49
C GLU A 3 17.64 -27.07 -3.72
N ILE A 4 16.48 -27.57 -4.18
CA ILE A 4 15.27 -26.77 -4.25
C ILE A 4 14.74 -26.64 -2.82
N ARG A 5 14.85 -25.42 -2.30
CA ARG A 5 14.40 -24.97 -0.97
C ARG A 5 12.87 -24.84 -0.98
N ILE A 6 12.16 -25.83 -0.42
CA ILE A 6 10.68 -25.88 -0.38
C ILE A 6 10.10 -24.67 0.38
N ASP A 7 10.83 -24.13 1.35
CA ASP A 7 10.50 -22.89 2.06
C ASP A 7 10.32 -21.68 1.11
N GLN A 8 11.05 -21.66 0.00
CA GLN A 8 10.95 -20.58 -0.99
C GLN A 8 9.67 -20.68 -1.84
N PHE A 9 9.07 -21.88 -1.96
CA PHE A 9 7.78 -22.08 -2.63
C PHE A 9 6.58 -21.70 -1.74
N LEU A 10 6.78 -21.60 -0.43
CA LEU A 10 5.74 -21.21 0.53
C LEU A 10 5.73 -19.71 0.84
N ALA A 11 6.73 -18.97 0.35
CA ALA A 11 6.79 -17.52 0.54
C ALA A 11 5.66 -16.83 -0.24
N ALA A 12 4.98 -15.87 0.40
CA ALA A 12 3.97 -15.06 -0.27
C ALA A 12 4.60 -14.39 -1.50
N PRO A 13 3.91 -14.36 -2.66
CA PRO A 13 4.45 -13.70 -3.84
C PRO A 13 4.74 -12.23 -3.53
N GLU A 14 5.96 -11.79 -3.90
CA GLU A 14 6.44 -10.43 -3.68
C GLU A 14 6.72 -9.74 -5.02
N CYS A 15 6.44 -8.44 -5.10
CA CYS A 15 6.82 -7.60 -6.24
C CYS A 15 7.50 -6.29 -5.79
N GLU A 16 8.33 -5.74 -6.67
CA GLU A 16 8.88 -4.39 -6.51
C GLU A 16 7.81 -3.36 -6.93
N ILE A 17 7.70 -2.26 -6.18
CA ILE A 17 6.76 -1.18 -6.45
C ILE A 17 7.45 0.18 -6.18
N MET A 18 7.22 1.15 -7.06
CA MET A 18 7.57 2.55 -6.83
C MET A 18 6.40 3.26 -6.15
N ILE A 19 6.64 3.86 -4.99
CA ILE A 19 5.61 4.51 -4.20
C ILE A 19 5.66 6.00 -4.44
N VAL A 20 4.54 6.57 -4.89
CA VAL A 20 4.33 8.00 -5.06
C VAL A 20 3.35 8.48 -3.99
N ARG A 21 3.66 9.62 -3.37
CA ARG A 21 2.78 10.25 -2.39
C ARG A 21 1.93 11.34 -3.04
N TYR A 22 0.67 11.43 -2.63
CA TYR A 22 -0.23 12.51 -3.04
C TYR A 22 -0.99 13.09 -1.84
N HIS A 23 -1.56 14.27 -2.03
CA HIS A 23 -2.44 14.90 -1.06
C HIS A 23 -3.90 14.65 -1.45
N ASP A 24 -4.72 14.26 -0.48
CA ASP A 24 -6.12 13.95 -0.68
C ASP A 24 -7.02 14.92 0.11
N ILE A 25 -8.04 15.46 -0.56
CA ILE A 25 -8.94 16.44 0.05
C ILE A 25 -9.85 15.79 1.11
N PHE A 26 -10.28 14.55 0.91
CA PHE A 26 -11.16 13.85 1.84
C PHE A 26 -10.40 13.44 3.10
N GLN A 27 -9.14 13.02 2.94
CA GLN A 27 -8.22 12.78 4.04
C GLN A 27 -7.99 14.05 4.86
N THR A 28 -7.83 15.20 4.19
CA THR A 28 -7.66 16.51 4.84
C THR A 28 -8.91 16.91 5.62
N GLU A 29 -10.09 16.79 5.00
CA GLU A 29 -11.39 17.03 5.63
C GLU A 29 -11.59 16.13 6.87
N ALA A 30 -11.29 14.84 6.77
CA ALA A 30 -11.40 13.89 7.88
C ALA A 30 -10.46 14.26 9.04
N ALA A 31 -9.24 14.69 8.74
CA ALA A 31 -8.30 15.17 9.76
C ALA A 31 -8.84 16.41 10.51
N LEU A 32 -9.48 17.35 9.79
CA LEU A 32 -10.04 18.57 10.37
C LEU A 32 -11.32 18.32 11.17
N LYS A 33 -12.22 17.46 10.68
CA LYS A 33 -13.54 17.20 11.30
C LYS A 33 -13.48 16.18 12.43
N HIS A 34 -12.68 15.12 12.27
CA HIS A 34 -12.68 13.97 13.17
C HIS A 34 -11.34 13.75 13.89
N GLY A 35 -10.29 14.46 13.46
CA GLY A 35 -8.95 14.31 14.01
C GLY A 35 -8.15 13.18 13.36
N LYS A 36 -6.82 13.29 13.39
CA LYS A 36 -5.90 12.32 12.78
C LYS A 36 -5.96 10.92 13.39
N PHE A 37 -6.40 10.79 14.64
CA PHE A 37 -6.53 9.49 15.33
C PHE A 37 -7.90 8.81 15.09
N SER A 38 -8.76 9.40 14.26
CA SER A 38 -10.06 8.82 13.93
C SER A 38 -9.93 7.64 12.97
N LYS A 39 -10.92 6.74 13.00
CA LYS A 39 -11.05 5.66 12.02
C LYS A 39 -11.19 6.20 10.59
N GLU A 40 -11.94 7.28 10.41
CA GLU A 40 -12.16 7.92 9.10
C GLU A 40 -10.84 8.37 8.47
N TYR A 41 -9.99 9.06 9.23
CA TYR A 41 -8.67 9.47 8.75
C TYR A 41 -7.80 8.26 8.43
N GLN A 42 -7.85 7.21 9.28
CA GLN A 42 -7.10 5.97 9.04
C GLN A 42 -7.54 5.26 7.76
N ASP A 43 -8.84 5.07 7.55
CA ASP A 43 -9.38 4.38 6.36
C ASP A 43 -9.04 5.12 5.06
N LEU A 44 -8.89 6.46 5.12
CA LEU A 44 -8.46 7.28 3.99
C LEU A 44 -6.93 7.35 3.83
N SER A 45 -6.16 7.12 4.88
CA SER A 45 -4.70 7.32 4.90
C SER A 45 -3.87 6.05 4.77
N ALA A 46 -4.39 4.93 5.30
CA ALA A 46 -3.72 3.64 5.39
C ALA A 46 -4.07 2.77 4.17
N VAL A 47 -3.89 3.35 2.98
CA VAL A 47 -4.25 2.73 1.70
C VAL A 47 -3.12 2.88 0.69
N ILE A 48 -3.07 1.97 -0.28
CA ILE A 48 -2.26 2.10 -1.50
C ILE A 48 -3.13 1.80 -2.72
N MET A 49 -3.19 2.72 -3.67
CA MET A 49 -3.86 2.50 -4.95
C MET A 49 -2.91 1.77 -5.89
N LEU A 50 -3.38 0.68 -6.49
CA LEU A 50 -2.57 -0.27 -7.26
C LEU A 50 -3.22 -0.63 -8.58
N ASP A 51 -2.38 -0.89 -9.57
CA ASP A 51 -2.81 -1.43 -10.85
C ASP A 51 -3.33 -2.88 -10.67
N PRO A 52 -4.38 -3.29 -11.40
CA PRO A 52 -4.92 -4.65 -11.32
C PRO A 52 -3.87 -5.74 -11.60
N ALA A 53 -2.89 -5.46 -12.48
CA ALA A 53 -1.80 -6.39 -12.76
C ALA A 53 -0.87 -6.57 -11.56
N ASP A 54 -0.65 -5.54 -10.74
CA ASP A 54 0.20 -5.63 -9.55
C ASP A 54 -0.50 -6.40 -8.43
N LEU A 55 -1.80 -6.19 -8.24
CA LEU A 55 -2.61 -6.98 -7.31
C LEU A 55 -2.56 -8.48 -7.65
N LYS A 56 -2.66 -8.80 -8.94
CA LYS A 56 -2.57 -10.18 -9.43
C LYS A 56 -1.18 -10.81 -9.18
N LYS A 57 -0.08 -10.04 -9.27
CA LYS A 57 1.28 -10.56 -9.00
C LYS A 57 1.45 -11.03 -7.56
N ILE A 58 0.76 -10.39 -6.62
CA ILE A 58 0.85 -10.70 -5.18
C ILE A 58 -0.36 -11.51 -4.66
N ASP A 59 -1.24 -11.98 -5.56
CA ASP A 59 -2.48 -12.70 -5.24
C ASP A 59 -3.37 -11.97 -4.23
N ALA A 60 -3.46 -10.64 -4.35
CA ALA A 60 -4.30 -9.78 -3.52
C ALA A 60 -5.55 -9.29 -4.27
N SER A 61 -6.61 -9.03 -3.53
CA SER A 61 -7.84 -8.41 -4.02
C SER A 61 -8.00 -6.96 -3.53
N ASP A 62 -8.97 -6.25 -4.08
CA ASP A 62 -9.35 -4.94 -3.56
C ASP A 62 -9.76 -5.03 -2.07
N GLY A 63 -9.24 -4.13 -1.26
CA GLY A 63 -9.42 -4.12 0.19
C GLY A 63 -8.53 -5.07 0.99
N ASP A 64 -7.80 -6.00 0.36
CA ASP A 64 -6.90 -6.89 1.08
C ASP A 64 -5.75 -6.10 1.74
N PRO A 65 -5.29 -6.50 2.94
CA PRO A 65 -4.08 -5.94 3.52
C PRO A 65 -2.85 -6.32 2.70
N VAL A 66 -1.99 -5.33 2.45
CA VAL A 66 -0.68 -5.52 1.80
C VAL A 66 0.42 -4.99 2.71
N LYS A 67 1.50 -5.76 2.80
CA LYS A 67 2.72 -5.39 3.51
C LYS A 67 3.66 -4.72 2.52
N ILE A 68 4.16 -3.55 2.88
CA ILE A 68 5.13 -2.78 2.11
C ILE A 68 6.37 -2.57 2.96
N SER A 69 7.53 -2.95 2.43
CA SER A 69 8.80 -2.93 3.16
C SER A 69 9.93 -2.37 2.32
N ASN A 70 10.73 -1.48 2.91
CA ASN A 70 12.01 -1.02 2.36
C ASN A 70 13.05 -0.85 3.48
N GLU A 71 14.18 -0.22 3.18
CA GLU A 71 15.26 0.02 4.16
C GLU A 71 14.87 0.95 5.32
N TYR A 72 13.87 1.82 5.13
CA TYR A 72 13.44 2.79 6.14
C TYR A 72 12.41 2.20 7.11
N GLY A 73 11.58 1.27 6.65
CA GLY A 73 10.56 0.68 7.49
C GLY A 73 9.63 -0.29 6.79
N THR A 74 8.61 -0.70 7.53
CA THR A 74 7.56 -1.61 7.05
C THR A 74 6.21 -1.13 7.52
N VAL A 75 5.22 -1.14 6.63
CA VAL A 75 3.84 -0.79 6.92
C VAL A 75 2.88 -1.82 6.32
N VAL A 76 1.72 -1.95 6.94
CA VAL A 76 0.59 -2.71 6.39
C VAL A 76 -0.55 -1.72 6.12
N VAL A 77 -1.06 -1.74 4.89
CA VAL A 77 -2.11 -0.83 4.40
C VAL A 77 -3.13 -1.63 3.58
N ALA A 78 -4.32 -1.07 3.35
CA ALA A 78 -5.30 -1.70 2.47
C ALA A 78 -4.96 -1.44 1.00
N ALA A 79 -5.01 -2.47 0.16
CA ALA A 79 -4.97 -2.32 -1.28
C ALA A 79 -6.27 -1.66 -1.78
N LYS A 80 -6.14 -0.74 -2.73
CA LYS A 80 -7.25 -0.21 -3.52
C LYS A 80 -6.97 -0.44 -5.00
N LYS A 81 -7.87 -1.12 -5.71
CA LYS A 81 -7.79 -1.26 -7.16
C LYS A 81 -8.00 0.11 -7.82
N SER A 82 -7.20 0.48 -8.80
CA SER A 82 -7.44 1.69 -9.59
C SER A 82 -8.55 1.47 -10.63
N ASP A 83 -9.36 2.51 -10.87
CA ASP A 83 -10.54 2.47 -11.76
C ASP A 83 -10.21 2.63 -13.26
N GLY A 84 -8.97 2.35 -13.67
CA GLY A 84 -8.44 2.70 -15.01
C GLY A 84 -8.78 1.74 -16.16
N GLU A 85 -9.65 0.74 -15.97
CA GLU A 85 -9.91 -0.30 -16.99
C GLU A 85 -11.16 -0.05 -17.85
N ASP A 86 -11.99 0.96 -17.57
CA ASP A 86 -13.20 1.23 -18.38
C ASP A 86 -12.89 2.10 -19.62
N ASP A 87 -12.43 1.40 -20.66
CA ASP A 87 -12.73 1.54 -22.10
C ASP A 87 -12.66 2.93 -22.79
N THR A 88 -11.94 3.93 -22.27
CA THR A 88 -11.63 5.13 -23.08
C THR A 88 -10.25 5.75 -22.76
N ARG A 89 -9.24 5.41 -23.58
CA ARG A 89 -7.99 6.18 -23.81
C ARG A 89 -6.96 6.30 -22.66
N ALA A 90 -7.22 5.75 -21.47
CA ALA A 90 -6.24 5.66 -20.37
C ALA A 90 -5.59 4.25 -20.26
N SER A 91 -5.52 3.53 -21.37
CA SER A 91 -5.10 2.13 -21.49
C SER A 91 -3.62 1.83 -21.20
N GLU A 92 -2.88 2.77 -20.61
CA GLU A 92 -1.54 2.53 -20.08
C GLU A 92 -1.67 2.35 -18.57
N GLY A 93 -2.02 1.14 -18.14
CA GLY A 93 -2.02 0.76 -16.73
C GLY A 93 -0.71 1.16 -16.05
N HIS A 94 -0.79 1.64 -14.81
CA HIS A 94 0.36 2.17 -14.07
C HIS A 94 1.07 1.05 -13.28
N SER A 95 1.29 -0.10 -13.93
CA SER A 95 1.93 -1.26 -13.29
C SER A 95 3.34 -0.91 -12.81
N GLY A 96 3.67 -1.34 -11.60
CA GLY A 96 4.93 -1.01 -10.92
C GLY A 96 4.89 0.31 -10.15
N VAL A 97 3.78 1.06 -10.18
CA VAL A 97 3.60 2.30 -9.42
C VAL A 97 2.40 2.19 -8.49
N GLY A 98 2.61 2.49 -7.21
CA GLY A 98 1.58 2.54 -6.19
C GLY A 98 1.44 3.94 -5.60
N TYR A 99 0.21 4.39 -5.40
CA TYR A 99 -0.07 5.73 -4.88
C TYR A 99 -0.56 5.66 -3.44
N MET A 100 0.11 6.38 -2.54
CA MET A 100 -0.27 6.46 -1.14
C MET A 100 -0.60 7.91 -0.75
N PRO A 101 -1.66 8.16 0.03
CA PRO A 101 -1.86 9.46 0.66
C PRO A 101 -0.67 9.83 1.54
N ALA A 102 -0.32 11.12 1.58
CA ALA A 102 0.68 11.65 2.50
C ALA A 102 0.17 11.48 3.96
N SER A 103 0.78 10.55 4.70
CA SER A 103 0.31 10.12 6.01
C SER A 103 1.44 9.48 6.84
N VAL A 104 1.15 9.06 8.07
CA VAL A 104 2.13 8.36 8.90
C VAL A 104 2.60 7.05 8.23
N TRP A 105 1.69 6.29 7.62
CA TRP A 105 2.04 5.03 6.94
C TRP A 105 3.00 5.26 5.77
N SER A 106 2.73 6.23 4.89
CA SER A 106 3.63 6.50 3.76
C SER A 106 4.95 7.16 4.19
N ASN A 107 4.95 7.92 5.29
CA ASN A 107 6.17 8.56 5.80
C ASN A 107 7.16 7.59 6.44
N ILE A 108 6.69 6.46 7.00
CA ILE A 108 7.57 5.40 7.53
C ILE A 108 8.48 4.83 6.43
N LEU A 109 8.02 4.85 5.18
CA LEU A 109 8.77 4.38 4.03
C LEU A 109 9.80 5.40 3.51
N GLY A 110 9.94 6.55 4.16
CA GLY A 110 10.91 7.58 3.78
C GLY A 110 10.37 8.61 2.78
N SER A 111 11.29 9.29 2.07
CA SER A 111 10.92 10.33 1.11
C SER A 111 10.52 9.72 -0.23
N ALA A 112 9.26 9.92 -0.63
CA ALA A 112 8.78 9.56 -1.97
C ALA A 112 9.33 10.49 -3.09
N PRO A 113 9.48 10.00 -4.33
CA PRO A 113 9.22 8.61 -4.75
C PRO A 113 10.23 7.63 -4.13
N VAL A 114 9.77 6.46 -3.72
CA VAL A 114 10.61 5.46 -3.05
C VAL A 114 10.29 4.05 -3.55
N SER A 115 11.32 3.24 -3.80
CA SER A 115 11.15 1.83 -4.14
C SER A 115 10.93 0.99 -2.89
N ALA A 116 10.05 0.00 -2.98
CA ALA A 116 9.76 -0.94 -1.90
C ALA A 116 9.34 -2.30 -2.45
N LYS A 117 9.42 -3.31 -1.57
CA LYS A 117 8.83 -4.62 -1.81
C LYS A 117 7.43 -4.67 -1.25
N MET A 118 6.53 -5.31 -1.99
CA MET A 118 5.14 -5.47 -1.61
C MET A 118 4.73 -6.94 -1.69
N SER A 119 3.97 -7.40 -0.70
CA SER A 119 3.28 -8.70 -0.68
C SER A 119 1.91 -8.59 -0.03
N ARG A 120 1.02 -9.54 -0.34
CA ARG A 120 -0.22 -9.71 0.42
C ARG A 120 0.09 -10.03 1.88
N SER A 121 -0.72 -9.51 2.80
CA SER A 121 -0.57 -9.68 4.24
C SER A 121 -1.85 -10.20 4.88
N GLN A 122 -1.70 -11.02 5.92
CA GLN A 122 -2.79 -11.40 6.83
C GLN A 122 -2.78 -10.55 8.11
N GLN A 123 -1.82 -9.62 8.23
CA GLN A 123 -1.69 -8.75 9.39
C GLN A 123 -2.74 -7.64 9.36
N LYS A 124 -3.21 -7.26 10.54
CA LYS A 124 -4.10 -6.11 10.71
C LYS A 124 -3.36 -4.81 10.36
N ILE A 125 -4.06 -3.88 9.73
CA ILE A 125 -3.58 -2.51 9.50
C ILE A 125 -3.42 -1.81 10.85
N SER A 126 -2.19 -1.41 11.16
CA SER A 126 -1.86 -0.69 12.39
C SER A 126 -2.58 0.65 12.45
N THR A 127 -3.03 1.03 13.64
CA THR A 127 -3.53 2.37 13.96
C THR A 127 -2.37 3.36 14.10
N ILE A 128 -2.66 4.67 14.06
CA ILE A 128 -1.62 5.68 14.30
C ILE A 128 -0.97 5.50 15.67
N ARG A 129 -1.75 5.20 16.72
CA ARG A 129 -1.24 5.00 18.09
C ARG A 129 -0.19 3.89 18.16
N GLU A 130 -0.45 2.79 17.47
CA GLU A 130 0.49 1.66 17.38
C GLU A 130 1.76 2.05 16.61
N LEU A 131 1.64 2.87 15.56
CA LEU A 131 2.77 3.30 14.74
C LEU A 131 3.69 4.31 15.44
N ILE A 132 3.13 5.30 16.13
CA ILE A 132 3.91 6.36 16.80
C ILE A 132 4.17 6.07 18.28
N ARG A 133 3.68 4.94 18.80
CA ARG A 133 3.83 4.48 20.20
C ARG A 133 3.40 5.55 21.22
N VAL A 134 2.23 6.16 21.02
CA VAL A 134 1.62 7.16 21.94
C VAL A 134 0.20 6.81 22.35
#